data_AF-A0A935B5I5-F1
#
_entry.id   AF-A0A935B5I5-F1
#
_cell.length_a   1.000
_cell.length_b   1.000
_cell.length_c   1.000
_cell.angle_alpha   90.00
_cell.angle_beta   90.00
_cell.angle_gamma   90.00
#
_symmetry.space_group_name_H-M   'P 1'
#
loop_
_entity.id
_entity.type
_entity.pdbx_description
1 polymer ?
#
loop_
_entity_poly.entity_id
_entity_poly.type
_entity_poly.pdbx_seq_one_letter_code
_entity_poly.pdbx_strand_id
1 'polypeptide(L)'
;MQDKLPFPLKTARGMPNVDRFGLPLRGHGSPRMSGDTLAKRPVLWAFLIIALGTTVFQKIGFGSAPDGIVPFVIPMALFATILGLAFARPVFDTGRVALYFLFVVVSGLTTTLFATNYSINSFALYTILYLPLVVAFRVSEATYRQCMNAFSSLMVAAATILFAQHLVQLAIGWQYWPNLDQLLPPSLLIPNFNYVQPIVWGMNYMKPNGIFFLEVSFLSQFIALALGIELVLFRRWWRVTLFVAAVFATFAGTGLLLLLLTVPVLIGRVSIRNMMLATAGFAIIGLLAWWLGWVDLVSHRFDEFNRTGASANMRFVEPYNRLVAFASDPHSLYSGIGAGQIEKALNFQWWPITKAILEYGIIPGLLFFAFFLYTLFNRAPRLRIAYMLAVWFTFEGALLTAVNPIVCMLLSTMFAIEGRSGASKGSGGPGPTRRYRT
;
A
#
# COMPACT_ATOMS: atom_id res chain seq x y z
N MET A 1 18.49 61.93 34.65
CA MET A 1 18.00 60.97 35.67
C MET A 1 17.95 59.58 35.05
N GLN A 2 19.02 58.79 35.24
CA GLN A 2 19.06 57.32 35.42
C GLN A 2 20.50 56.86 35.21
N ASP A 3 21.36 57.32 36.12
CA ASP A 3 22.57 56.61 36.51
C ASP A 3 22.20 55.74 37.72
N LYS A 4 22.79 54.53 37.78
CA LYS A 4 22.79 53.51 38.86
C LYS A 4 22.04 52.20 38.52
N LEU A 5 22.75 51.29 37.85
CA LEU A 5 22.59 49.84 38.03
C LEU A 5 23.85 49.30 38.73
N PRO A 6 23.75 48.44 39.76
CA PRO A 6 24.87 48.18 40.68
C PRO A 6 25.78 47.00 40.31
N PHE A 7 25.71 46.41 39.10
CA PHE A 7 26.60 45.32 38.71
C PHE A 7 26.94 45.32 37.22
N PRO A 8 28.22 45.21 36.82
CA PRO A 8 28.59 44.99 35.43
C PRO A 8 28.24 43.56 35.03
N LEU A 9 27.21 43.40 34.18
CA LEU A 9 26.89 42.12 33.53
C LEU A 9 28.05 41.75 32.59
N LYS A 10 28.90 40.81 33.02
CA LYS A 10 29.82 40.09 32.13
C LYS A 10 28.99 39.38 31.07
N THR A 11 29.02 39.85 29.83
CA THR A 11 28.47 39.15 28.67
C THR A 11 29.17 37.80 28.53
N ALA A 12 28.45 36.73 28.86
CA ALA A 12 28.91 35.36 28.66
C ALA A 12 29.06 35.10 27.15
N ARG A 13 30.31 35.13 26.65
CA ARG A 13 30.65 34.62 25.32
C ARG A 13 30.30 33.13 25.29
N GLY A 14 29.35 32.75 24.43
CA GLY A 14 29.06 31.35 24.13
C GLY A 14 27.60 30.89 24.24
N MET A 15 26.63 31.77 24.51
CA MET A 15 25.23 31.35 24.44
C MET A 15 24.74 31.26 22.99
N PRO A 16 24.07 30.15 22.60
CA PRO A 16 23.45 30.05 21.29
C PRO A 16 22.35 31.10 21.16
N ASN A 17 22.32 31.80 20.03
CA ASN A 17 21.25 32.71 19.68
C ASN A 17 19.94 31.92 19.67
N VAL A 18 19.05 32.22 20.61
CA VAL A 18 17.73 31.61 20.74
C VAL A 18 16.67 32.60 20.27
N ASP A 19 15.60 32.09 19.66
CA ASP A 19 14.44 32.92 19.33
C ASP A 19 13.65 33.29 20.60
N ARG A 20 12.57 34.08 20.44
CA ARG A 20 11.69 34.50 21.55
C ARG A 20 11.01 33.33 22.30
N PHE A 21 11.17 32.09 21.83
CA PHE A 21 10.63 30.87 22.43
C PHE A 21 11.73 29.94 22.99
N GLY A 22 13.00 30.39 23.03
CA GLY A 22 14.10 29.61 23.60
C GLY A 22 14.63 28.50 22.69
N LEU A 23 14.32 28.55 21.38
CA LEU A 23 14.79 27.56 20.41
C LEU A 23 16.07 28.05 19.71
N PRO A 24 17.10 27.20 19.52
CA PRO A 24 18.34 27.61 18.88
C PRO A 24 18.10 28.01 17.42
N LEU A 25 18.48 29.25 17.08
CA LEU A 25 18.43 29.79 15.73
C LEU A 25 19.41 29.01 14.85
N ARG A 26 18.89 28.15 13.97
CA ARG A 26 19.69 27.49 12.93
C ARG A 26 20.31 28.56 12.04
N GLY A 27 21.63 28.67 12.08
CA GLY A 27 22.39 29.52 11.17
C GLY A 27 22.05 29.18 9.71
N HIS A 28 21.63 30.19 8.96
CA HIS A 28 21.53 30.12 7.50
C HIS A 28 22.93 29.99 6.90
N GLY A 29 23.45 28.77 6.86
CA GLY A 29 24.48 28.42 5.90
C GLY A 29 23.88 28.49 4.51
N SER A 30 24.44 29.31 3.63
CA SER A 30 24.08 29.39 2.22
C SER A 30 24.02 27.98 1.60
N PRO A 31 22.93 27.60 0.91
CA PRO A 31 22.88 26.29 0.30
C PRO A 31 23.89 26.23 -0.83
N ARG A 32 24.92 25.38 -0.71
CA ARG A 32 25.70 24.92 -1.85
C ARG A 32 24.73 24.29 -2.85
N MET A 33 24.38 25.03 -3.90
CA MET A 33 23.76 24.48 -5.09
C MET A 33 24.82 23.67 -5.85
N SER A 34 24.98 22.39 -5.52
CA SER A 34 25.85 21.50 -6.29
C SER A 34 25.33 20.06 -6.26
N GLY A 35 24.86 19.55 -7.41
CA GLY A 35 24.64 18.11 -7.68
C GLY A 35 23.27 17.50 -7.32
N ASP A 36 22.54 18.05 -6.35
CA ASP A 36 21.35 17.37 -5.78
C ASP A 36 20.04 17.53 -6.55
N THR A 37 19.95 18.42 -7.53
CA THR A 37 18.72 18.61 -8.33
C THR A 37 18.54 17.56 -9.42
N LEU A 38 19.64 17.00 -9.94
CA LEU A 38 19.61 15.99 -11.00
C LEU A 38 19.19 14.60 -10.48
N ALA A 39 19.56 14.23 -9.24
CA ALA A 39 19.19 12.95 -8.64
C ALA A 39 17.73 12.86 -8.15
N LYS A 40 17.03 14.00 -7.97
CA LYS A 40 15.63 14.03 -7.47
C LYS A 40 14.61 13.61 -8.52
N ARG A 41 14.85 13.95 -9.78
CA ARG A 41 13.87 13.81 -10.86
C ARG A 41 13.65 12.35 -11.27
N PRO A 42 14.67 11.50 -11.45
CA PRO A 42 14.48 10.13 -11.94
C PRO A 42 13.59 9.26 -11.06
N VAL A 43 13.74 9.35 -9.74
CA VAL A 43 12.89 8.58 -8.80
C VAL A 43 11.44 9.06 -8.83
N LEU A 44 11.21 10.38 -8.97
CA LEU A 44 9.86 10.92 -9.13
C LEU A 44 9.24 10.47 -10.46
N TRP A 45 9.99 10.46 -11.57
CA TRP A 45 9.52 9.94 -12.85
C TRP A 45 9.16 8.46 -12.76
N ALA A 46 10.05 7.65 -12.19
CA ALA A 46 9.79 6.23 -11.95
C ALA A 46 8.53 6.02 -11.11
N PHE A 47 8.38 6.79 -10.02
CA PHE A 47 7.19 6.77 -9.18
C PHE A 47 5.92 7.13 -9.97
N LEU A 48 5.94 8.20 -10.77
CA LEU A 48 4.77 8.62 -11.56
C LEU A 48 4.38 7.59 -12.61
N ILE A 49 5.36 6.98 -13.30
CA ILE A 49 5.11 5.89 -14.26
C ILE A 49 4.38 4.74 -13.55
N ILE A 50 4.89 4.28 -12.41
CA ILE A 50 4.27 3.19 -11.66
C ILE A 50 2.89 3.60 -11.09
N ALA A 51 2.75 4.83 -10.62
CA ALA A 51 1.48 5.33 -10.09
C ALA A 51 0.40 5.37 -11.17
N LEU A 52 0.73 5.82 -12.38
CA LEU A 52 -0.19 5.79 -13.53
C LEU A 52 -0.50 4.35 -13.94
N GLY A 53 0.49 3.47 -13.96
CA GLY A 53 0.30 2.04 -14.25
C GLY A 53 -0.65 1.34 -13.29
N THR A 54 -0.51 1.61 -12.00
CA THR A 54 -1.33 0.97 -10.94
C THR A 54 -2.72 1.59 -10.77
N THR A 55 -3.03 2.70 -11.44
CA THR A 55 -4.30 3.43 -11.29
C THR A 55 -5.00 3.66 -12.63
N VAL A 56 -4.48 4.51 -13.49
CA VAL A 56 -5.10 4.93 -14.76
C VAL A 56 -5.07 3.80 -15.79
N PHE A 57 -3.98 3.05 -15.85
CA PHE A 57 -3.83 1.93 -16.79
C PHE A 57 -4.14 0.57 -16.17
N GLN A 58 -4.84 0.53 -15.03
CA GLN A 58 -5.04 -0.69 -14.26
C GLN A 58 -5.84 -1.76 -15.03
N LYS A 59 -6.79 -1.35 -15.89
CA LYS A 59 -7.55 -2.25 -16.78
C LYS A 59 -6.79 -2.72 -18.02
N ILE A 60 -5.70 -2.04 -18.38
CA ILE A 60 -5.02 -2.30 -19.66
C ILE A 60 -4.02 -3.45 -19.50
N GLY A 61 -4.14 -4.41 -20.40
CA GLY A 61 -3.17 -5.47 -20.61
C GLY A 61 -2.83 -5.64 -22.09
N PHE A 62 -1.92 -6.55 -22.39
CA PHE A 62 -1.61 -6.93 -23.77
C PHE A 62 -1.34 -8.43 -23.83
N GLY A 63 -1.85 -9.07 -24.86
CA GLY A 63 -1.67 -10.51 -25.09
C GLY A 63 -2.38 -10.96 -26.35
N SER A 64 -1.96 -12.11 -26.89
CA SER A 64 -2.55 -12.72 -28.08
C SER A 64 -3.71 -13.67 -27.77
N ALA A 65 -3.87 -14.07 -26.50
CA ALA A 65 -4.92 -14.98 -26.05
C ALA A 65 -5.51 -14.50 -24.70
N PRO A 66 -6.80 -14.76 -24.42
CA PRO A 66 -7.46 -14.33 -23.18
C PRO A 66 -6.70 -14.75 -21.91
N ASP A 67 -6.21 -15.98 -21.84
CA ASP A 67 -5.46 -16.49 -20.67
C ASP A 67 -3.99 -16.04 -20.62
N GLY A 68 -3.53 -15.32 -21.64
CA GLY A 68 -2.16 -14.83 -21.80
C GLY A 68 -2.01 -13.32 -21.71
N ILE A 69 -3.05 -12.60 -21.25
CA ILE A 69 -3.00 -11.14 -21.12
C ILE A 69 -2.05 -10.75 -19.99
N VAL A 70 -0.99 -10.03 -20.34
CA VAL A 70 -0.01 -9.48 -19.39
C VAL A 70 -0.48 -8.08 -18.97
N PRO A 71 -0.68 -7.82 -17.66
CA PRO A 71 -1.04 -6.49 -17.17
C PRO A 71 0.02 -5.45 -17.56
N PHE A 72 -0.40 -4.32 -18.14
CA PHE A 72 0.51 -3.28 -18.63
C PHE A 72 1.34 -2.63 -17.51
N VAL A 73 0.86 -2.71 -16.26
CA VAL A 73 1.59 -2.25 -15.08
C VAL A 73 2.93 -2.98 -14.86
N ILE A 74 3.07 -4.24 -15.31
CA ILE A 74 4.33 -5.01 -15.16
C ILE A 74 5.47 -4.37 -15.96
N PRO A 75 5.39 -4.23 -17.31
CA PRO A 75 6.47 -3.59 -18.05
C PRO A 75 6.67 -2.13 -17.64
N MET A 76 5.63 -1.39 -17.24
CA MET A 76 5.78 -0.04 -16.70
C MET A 76 6.62 -0.02 -15.42
N ALA A 77 6.39 -0.96 -14.50
CA ALA A 77 7.15 -1.05 -13.25
C ALA A 77 8.59 -1.50 -13.47
N LEU A 78 8.82 -2.45 -14.39
CA LEU A 78 10.16 -2.88 -14.78
C LEU A 78 10.93 -1.74 -15.46
N PHE A 79 10.30 -1.04 -16.41
CA PHE A 79 10.88 0.12 -17.07
C PHE A 79 11.22 1.23 -16.07
N ALA A 80 10.31 1.55 -15.16
CA ALA A 80 10.56 2.53 -14.10
C ALA A 80 11.71 2.11 -13.17
N THR A 81 11.84 0.82 -12.89
CA THR A 81 12.94 0.27 -12.09
C THR A 81 14.27 0.39 -12.84
N ILE A 82 14.29 0.06 -14.14
CA ILE A 82 15.48 0.23 -15.00
C ILE A 82 15.87 1.71 -15.08
N LEU A 83 14.91 2.61 -15.27
CA LEU A 83 15.13 4.06 -15.26
C LEU A 83 15.75 4.52 -13.93
N GLY A 84 15.23 4.01 -12.80
CA GLY A 84 15.79 4.27 -11.48
C GLY A 84 17.22 3.73 -11.34
N LEU A 85 17.49 2.53 -11.82
CA LEU A 85 18.84 1.94 -11.79
C LEU A 85 19.85 2.73 -12.62
N ALA A 86 19.43 3.23 -13.79
CA ALA A 86 20.29 3.97 -14.71
C ALA A 86 20.58 5.40 -14.26
N PHE A 87 19.59 6.08 -13.65
CA PHE A 87 19.67 7.53 -13.42
C PHE A 87 19.54 7.97 -11.95
N ALA A 88 19.16 7.08 -11.04
CA ALA A 88 19.11 7.37 -9.60
C ALA A 88 20.26 6.71 -8.85
N ARG A 89 20.23 6.80 -7.51
CA ARG A 89 21.23 6.18 -6.63
C ARG A 89 20.65 4.91 -6.00
N PRO A 90 20.84 3.73 -6.61
CA PRO A 90 20.29 2.49 -6.06
C PRO A 90 20.96 2.10 -4.74
N VAL A 91 20.20 1.42 -3.91
CA VAL A 91 20.60 0.84 -2.63
C VAL A 91 20.16 -0.60 -2.63
N PHE A 92 21.13 -1.49 -2.56
CA PHE A 92 20.90 -2.91 -2.36
C PHE A 92 21.12 -3.22 -0.89
N ASP A 93 20.12 -3.83 -0.28
CA ASP A 93 20.20 -4.35 1.08
C ASP A 93 20.48 -5.85 1.01
N THR A 94 21.56 -6.30 1.65
CA THR A 94 22.00 -7.70 1.61
C THR A 94 20.91 -8.64 2.12
N GLY A 95 20.12 -8.24 3.12
CA GLY A 95 19.02 -9.04 3.63
C GLY A 95 17.90 -9.21 2.61
N ARG A 96 17.53 -8.13 1.89
CA ARG A 96 16.53 -8.20 0.81
C ARG A 96 16.99 -9.11 -0.33
N VAL A 97 18.26 -8.95 -0.75
CA VAL A 97 18.85 -9.76 -1.82
C VAL A 97 18.91 -11.24 -1.40
N ALA A 98 19.46 -11.52 -0.21
CA ALA A 98 19.61 -12.89 0.28
C ALA A 98 18.26 -13.60 0.47
N LEU A 99 17.27 -12.94 1.08
CA LEU A 99 15.93 -13.51 1.24
C LEU A 99 15.23 -13.70 -0.11
N TYR A 100 15.43 -12.78 -1.07
CA TYR A 100 14.90 -12.94 -2.42
C TYR A 100 15.44 -14.19 -3.09
N PHE A 101 16.77 -14.33 -3.16
CA PHE A 101 17.40 -15.51 -3.76
C PHE A 101 17.01 -16.78 -3.03
N LEU A 102 16.97 -16.75 -1.69
CA LEU A 102 16.60 -17.91 -0.89
C LEU A 102 15.17 -18.36 -1.20
N PHE A 103 14.18 -17.46 -1.21
CA PHE A 103 12.81 -17.89 -1.51
C PHE A 103 12.68 -18.36 -2.96
N VAL A 104 13.32 -17.71 -3.94
CA VAL A 104 13.23 -18.11 -5.36
C VAL A 104 13.85 -19.48 -5.57
N VAL A 105 15.05 -19.72 -5.03
CA VAL A 105 15.75 -21.00 -5.17
C VAL A 105 14.98 -22.11 -4.47
N VAL A 106 14.52 -21.89 -3.23
CA VAL A 106 13.79 -22.93 -2.50
C VAL A 106 12.44 -23.19 -3.18
N SER A 107 11.69 -22.17 -3.58
CA SER A 107 10.42 -22.35 -4.32
C SER A 107 10.62 -23.06 -5.65
N GLY A 108 11.72 -22.75 -6.36
CA GLY A 108 12.09 -23.39 -7.62
C GLY A 108 12.40 -24.86 -7.42
N LEU A 109 13.30 -25.19 -6.47
CA LEU A 109 13.67 -26.56 -6.15
C LEU A 109 12.48 -27.40 -5.70
N THR A 110 11.62 -26.86 -4.82
CA THR A 110 10.45 -27.62 -4.36
C THR A 110 9.46 -27.87 -5.49
N THR A 111 9.22 -26.86 -6.34
CA THR A 111 8.35 -27.01 -7.52
C THR A 111 8.92 -28.04 -8.50
N THR A 112 10.23 -28.02 -8.77
CA THR A 112 10.83 -28.94 -9.74
C THR A 112 10.99 -30.38 -9.23
N LEU A 113 11.21 -30.56 -7.92
CA LEU A 113 11.48 -31.88 -7.34
C LEU A 113 10.21 -32.60 -6.88
N PHE A 114 9.18 -31.86 -6.43
CA PHE A 114 8.03 -32.46 -5.76
C PHE A 114 6.67 -32.16 -6.40
N ALA A 115 6.54 -31.10 -7.22
CA ALA A 115 5.26 -30.81 -7.86
C ALA A 115 5.05 -31.71 -9.09
N THR A 116 3.87 -32.32 -9.17
CA THR A 116 3.48 -33.20 -10.29
C THR A 116 3.13 -32.40 -11.55
N ASN A 117 2.50 -31.24 -11.39
CA ASN A 117 2.15 -30.31 -12.45
C ASN A 117 2.48 -28.88 -12.02
N TYR A 118 3.05 -28.08 -12.91
CA TYR A 118 3.29 -26.66 -12.63
C TYR A 118 3.36 -25.83 -13.92
N SER A 119 3.08 -24.53 -13.77
CA SER A 119 3.19 -23.55 -14.84
C SER A 119 4.49 -22.76 -14.71
N ILE A 120 5.41 -22.94 -15.67
CA ILE A 120 6.64 -22.15 -15.78
C ILE A 120 6.33 -20.66 -15.82
N ASN A 121 5.29 -20.26 -16.56
CA ASN A 121 4.86 -18.86 -16.66
C ASN A 121 4.40 -18.30 -15.31
N SER A 122 3.70 -19.09 -14.50
CA SER A 122 3.26 -18.66 -13.17
C SER A 122 4.44 -18.50 -12.21
N PHE A 123 5.42 -19.42 -12.28
CA PHE A 123 6.66 -19.31 -11.50
C PHE A 123 7.56 -18.15 -11.95
N ALA A 124 7.66 -17.92 -13.26
CA ALA A 124 8.39 -16.80 -13.82
C ALA A 124 7.74 -15.47 -13.42
N LEU A 125 6.41 -15.38 -13.50
CA LEU A 125 5.65 -14.20 -13.04
C LEU A 125 5.88 -13.98 -11.55
N TYR A 126 5.81 -15.01 -10.72
CA TYR A 126 6.11 -14.94 -9.28
C TYR A 126 7.50 -14.34 -9.05
N THR A 127 8.53 -14.87 -9.71
CA THR A 127 9.91 -14.37 -9.56
C THR A 127 10.06 -12.92 -10.04
N ILE A 128 9.61 -12.62 -11.27
CA ILE A 128 9.77 -11.30 -11.91
C ILE A 128 8.99 -10.21 -11.17
N LEU A 129 7.80 -10.53 -10.68
CA LEU A 129 6.92 -9.54 -10.05
C LEU A 129 7.48 -9.02 -8.72
N TYR A 130 8.23 -9.86 -7.99
CA TYR A 130 8.83 -9.49 -6.71
C TYR A 130 10.27 -8.97 -6.82
N LEU A 131 10.94 -9.16 -7.96
CA LEU A 131 12.31 -8.69 -8.19
C LEU A 131 12.49 -7.18 -7.92
N PRO A 132 11.57 -6.27 -8.32
CA PRO A 132 11.73 -4.85 -8.06
C PRO A 132 11.79 -4.48 -6.57
N LEU A 133 11.28 -5.30 -5.65
CA LEU A 133 11.32 -5.02 -4.20
C LEU A 133 12.74 -5.13 -3.60
N VAL A 134 13.67 -5.75 -4.34
CA VAL A 134 15.06 -5.93 -3.91
C VAL A 134 15.83 -4.60 -3.94
N VAL A 135 15.48 -3.70 -4.84
CA VAL A 135 16.15 -2.40 -5.00
C VAL A 135 15.36 -1.27 -4.33
N ALA A 136 16.07 -0.42 -3.61
CA ALA A 136 15.55 0.88 -3.17
C ALA A 136 16.39 2.01 -3.79
N PHE A 137 15.86 3.23 -3.84
CA PHE A 137 16.58 4.40 -4.33
C PHE A 137 16.77 5.41 -3.21
N ARG A 138 17.98 5.96 -3.09
CA ARG A 138 18.25 7.03 -2.12
C ARG A 138 17.43 8.26 -2.48
N VAL A 139 16.66 8.76 -1.52
CA VAL A 139 15.84 9.95 -1.69
C VAL A 139 15.90 10.86 -0.48
N SER A 140 15.70 12.16 -0.71
CA SER A 140 15.41 13.10 0.36
C SER A 140 14.00 12.90 0.91
N GLU A 141 13.76 13.29 2.16
CA GLU A 141 12.42 13.34 2.75
C GLU A 141 11.46 14.22 1.91
N ALA A 142 11.96 15.29 1.29
CA ALA A 142 11.17 16.17 0.42
C ALA A 142 10.69 15.43 -0.83
N THR A 143 11.56 14.66 -1.49
CA THR A 143 11.21 13.84 -2.66
C THR A 143 10.19 12.77 -2.29
N TYR A 144 10.39 12.06 -1.17
CA TYR A 144 9.42 11.08 -0.69
C TYR A 144 8.03 11.70 -0.46
N ARG A 145 7.97 12.85 0.22
CA ARG A 145 6.71 13.60 0.41
C ARG A 145 6.11 14.07 -0.91
N GLN A 146 6.92 14.47 -1.88
CA GLN A 146 6.43 14.84 -3.21
C GLN A 146 5.77 13.66 -3.92
N CYS A 147 6.39 12.48 -3.90
CA CYS A 147 5.81 11.26 -4.44
C CYS A 147 4.48 10.90 -3.76
N MET A 148 4.46 10.87 -2.42
CA MET A 148 3.23 10.58 -1.66
C MET A 148 2.13 11.60 -1.96
N ASN A 149 2.48 12.89 -2.10
CA ASN A 149 1.53 13.92 -2.48
C ASN A 149 0.98 13.73 -3.91
N ALA A 150 1.81 13.27 -4.84
CA ALA A 150 1.38 12.97 -6.20
C ALA A 150 0.37 11.82 -6.21
N PHE A 151 0.64 10.73 -5.48
CA PHE A 151 -0.33 9.64 -5.32
C PHE A 151 -1.63 10.10 -4.66
N SER A 152 -1.57 10.84 -3.54
CA SER A 152 -2.78 11.39 -2.94
C SER A 152 -3.55 12.32 -3.89
N SER A 153 -2.86 13.09 -4.72
CA SER A 153 -3.54 13.98 -5.68
C SER A 153 -4.20 13.20 -6.83
N LEU A 154 -3.58 12.10 -7.28
CA LEU A 154 -4.19 11.17 -8.22
C LEU A 154 -5.45 10.52 -7.63
N MET A 155 -5.44 10.21 -6.34
CA MET A 155 -6.60 9.66 -5.65
C MET A 155 -7.70 10.69 -5.39
N VAL A 156 -7.37 11.97 -5.27
CA VAL A 156 -8.38 13.05 -5.32
C VAL A 156 -9.09 13.03 -6.67
N ALA A 157 -8.36 12.90 -7.78
CA ALA A 157 -8.97 12.80 -9.10
C ALA A 157 -9.87 11.56 -9.22
N ALA A 158 -9.41 10.39 -8.74
CA ALA A 158 -10.23 9.18 -8.73
C ALA A 158 -11.50 9.32 -7.87
N ALA A 159 -11.41 9.96 -6.70
CA ALA A 159 -12.56 10.25 -5.85
C ALA A 159 -13.55 11.20 -6.55
N THR A 160 -13.06 12.23 -7.23
CA THR A 160 -13.90 13.13 -8.03
C THR A 160 -14.64 12.38 -9.15
N ILE A 161 -13.95 11.49 -9.86
CA ILE A 161 -14.58 10.65 -10.90
C ILE A 161 -15.66 9.75 -10.29
N LEU A 162 -15.40 9.16 -9.13
CA LEU A 162 -16.40 8.36 -8.41
C LEU A 162 -17.66 9.18 -8.10
N PHE A 163 -17.52 10.41 -7.61
CA PHE A 163 -18.68 11.27 -7.35
C PHE A 163 -19.39 11.69 -8.64
N ALA A 164 -18.63 11.92 -9.72
CA ALA A 164 -19.20 12.18 -11.04
C ALA A 164 -20.00 10.98 -11.56
N GLN A 165 -19.51 9.74 -11.38
CA GLN A 165 -20.25 8.53 -11.74
C GLN A 165 -21.56 8.43 -10.95
N HIS A 166 -21.54 8.70 -9.64
CA HIS A 166 -22.78 8.79 -8.86
C HIS A 166 -23.74 9.85 -9.39
N LEU A 167 -23.24 11.04 -9.69
CA LEU A 167 -24.06 12.13 -10.23
C LEU A 167 -24.73 11.73 -11.56
N VAL A 168 -23.95 11.16 -12.49
CA VAL A 168 -24.48 10.67 -13.78
C VAL A 168 -25.52 9.57 -13.56
N GLN A 169 -25.23 8.61 -12.68
CA GLN A 169 -26.15 7.52 -12.36
C GLN A 169 -27.49 8.03 -11.81
N LEU A 170 -27.45 9.05 -10.93
CA LEU A 170 -28.66 9.65 -10.34
C LEU A 170 -29.41 10.56 -11.32
N ALA A 171 -28.72 11.25 -12.22
CA ALA A 171 -29.33 12.20 -13.13
C ALA A 171 -29.93 11.55 -14.38
N ILE A 172 -29.19 10.65 -15.03
CA ILE A 172 -29.55 10.08 -16.33
C ILE A 172 -29.39 8.55 -16.41
N GLY A 173 -28.76 7.92 -15.42
CA GLY A 173 -28.57 6.47 -15.35
C GLY A 173 -27.13 6.02 -15.57
N TRP A 174 -26.79 4.84 -15.05
CA TRP A 174 -25.42 4.31 -15.04
C TRP A 174 -24.91 3.89 -16.42
N GLN A 175 -25.82 3.59 -17.35
CA GLN A 175 -25.48 3.24 -18.73
C GLN A 175 -24.75 4.36 -19.50
N TYR A 176 -24.82 5.60 -18.99
CA TYR A 176 -24.11 6.76 -19.53
C TYR A 176 -22.74 6.99 -18.90
N TRP A 177 -22.28 6.10 -18.02
CA TRP A 177 -20.91 6.16 -17.53
C TRP A 177 -19.92 6.00 -18.68
N PRO A 178 -18.81 6.76 -18.70
CA PRO A 178 -17.69 6.41 -19.54
C PRO A 178 -17.22 5.00 -19.20
N ASN A 179 -17.28 4.10 -20.18
CA ASN A 179 -16.95 2.69 -19.99
C ASN A 179 -15.80 2.26 -20.89
N LEU A 180 -14.60 2.12 -20.30
CA LEU A 180 -13.42 1.64 -21.03
C LEU A 180 -13.63 0.24 -21.63
N ASP A 181 -14.52 -0.56 -21.05
CA ASP A 181 -14.78 -1.94 -21.48
C ASP A 181 -15.49 -1.97 -22.84
N GLN A 182 -16.22 -0.89 -23.17
CA GLN A 182 -16.87 -0.70 -24.47
C GLN A 182 -15.96 0.02 -25.48
N LEU A 183 -14.98 0.79 -24.99
CA LEU A 183 -14.08 1.58 -25.83
C LEU A 183 -12.84 0.80 -26.28
N LEU A 184 -12.38 -0.17 -25.48
CA LEU A 184 -11.19 -0.96 -25.75
C LEU A 184 -11.55 -2.37 -26.25
N PRO A 185 -10.78 -2.94 -27.20
CA PRO A 185 -10.96 -4.32 -27.61
C PRO A 185 -10.67 -5.28 -26.42
N PRO A 186 -11.38 -6.41 -26.31
CA PRO A 186 -11.18 -7.37 -25.21
C PRO A 186 -9.75 -7.89 -25.05
N SER A 187 -8.96 -7.92 -26.13
CA SER A 187 -7.53 -8.29 -26.10
C SER A 187 -6.63 -7.33 -25.33
N LEU A 188 -7.11 -6.11 -25.06
CA LEU A 188 -6.42 -5.10 -24.27
C LEU A 188 -6.95 -4.98 -22.83
N LEU A 189 -7.95 -5.78 -22.46
CA LEU A 189 -8.59 -5.74 -21.14
C LEU A 189 -8.14 -6.93 -20.30
N ILE A 190 -7.79 -6.69 -19.04
CA ILE A 190 -7.41 -7.77 -18.12
C ILE A 190 -8.63 -8.64 -17.77
N PRO A 191 -8.65 -9.93 -18.09
CA PRO A 191 -9.84 -10.77 -17.95
C PRO A 191 -10.11 -11.12 -16.48
N ASN A 192 -11.26 -11.74 -16.22
CA ASN A 192 -11.64 -12.32 -14.92
C ASN A 192 -11.81 -11.31 -13.77
N PHE A 193 -12.06 -10.03 -14.08
CA PHE A 193 -12.45 -9.02 -13.12
C PHE A 193 -13.86 -8.52 -13.38
N ASN A 194 -14.58 -8.17 -12.31
CA ASN A 194 -15.92 -7.61 -12.42
C ASN A 194 -15.86 -6.07 -12.47
N TYR A 195 -15.78 -5.54 -13.70
CA TYR A 195 -15.62 -4.11 -13.92
C TYR A 195 -16.82 -3.28 -13.46
N VAL A 196 -18.05 -3.77 -13.67
CA VAL A 196 -19.28 -3.07 -13.31
C VAL A 196 -20.18 -4.03 -12.55
N GLN A 197 -20.47 -3.70 -11.30
CA GLN A 197 -21.25 -4.55 -10.41
C GLN A 197 -22.39 -3.77 -9.74
N PRO A 198 -23.56 -4.39 -9.55
CA PRO A 198 -24.68 -3.75 -8.87
C PRO A 198 -24.39 -3.57 -7.38
N ILE A 199 -25.02 -2.56 -6.75
CA ILE A 199 -24.93 -2.32 -5.31
C ILE A 199 -25.48 -3.52 -4.55
N VAL A 200 -26.69 -3.94 -4.92
CA VAL A 200 -27.36 -5.17 -4.49
C VAL A 200 -27.80 -5.91 -5.75
N TRP A 201 -27.72 -7.23 -5.72
CA TRP A 201 -28.13 -8.07 -6.84
C TRP A 201 -29.58 -7.77 -7.26
N GLY A 202 -29.80 -7.55 -8.56
CA GLY A 202 -31.11 -7.19 -9.10
C GLY A 202 -31.46 -5.69 -9.07
N MET A 203 -30.66 -4.82 -8.45
CA MET A 203 -30.88 -3.36 -8.52
C MET A 203 -30.30 -2.74 -9.80
N ASN A 204 -30.96 -1.69 -10.30
CA ASN A 204 -30.46 -0.87 -11.41
C ASN A 204 -29.45 0.22 -10.97
N TYR A 205 -28.82 0.05 -9.81
CA TYR A 205 -27.78 0.95 -9.30
C TYR A 205 -26.46 0.19 -9.23
N MET A 206 -25.46 0.73 -9.91
CA MET A 206 -24.13 0.15 -10.02
C MET A 206 -23.17 0.82 -9.03
N LYS A 207 -22.14 0.08 -8.63
CA LYS A 207 -21.03 0.60 -7.81
C LYS A 207 -20.01 1.28 -8.73
N PRO A 208 -19.63 2.54 -8.47
CA PRO A 208 -18.66 3.24 -9.30
C PRO A 208 -17.26 2.65 -9.11
N ASN A 209 -16.61 2.28 -10.22
CA ASN A 209 -15.24 1.76 -10.27
C ASN A 209 -14.19 2.84 -10.60
N GLY A 210 -14.59 4.11 -10.75
CA GLY A 210 -13.67 5.18 -11.12
C GLY A 210 -13.15 5.10 -12.55
N ILE A 211 -13.84 4.36 -13.43
CA ILE A 211 -13.54 4.11 -14.85
C ILE A 211 -12.32 3.21 -15.07
N PHE A 212 -11.21 3.52 -14.41
CA PHE A 212 -9.90 2.93 -14.64
C PHE A 212 -9.59 1.68 -13.81
N PHE A 213 -10.26 1.49 -12.67
CA PHE A 213 -9.95 0.39 -11.76
C PHE A 213 -10.61 -0.92 -12.21
N LEU A 214 -9.92 -2.03 -11.95
CA LEU A 214 -10.40 -3.38 -12.27
C LEU A 214 -11.69 -3.71 -11.52
N GLU A 215 -11.83 -3.25 -10.28
CA GLU A 215 -13.06 -3.41 -9.51
C GLU A 215 -13.22 -2.21 -8.58
N VAL A 216 -14.44 -2.02 -8.09
CA VAL A 216 -14.69 -1.03 -7.02
C VAL A 216 -13.98 -1.39 -5.71
N SER A 217 -13.62 -2.67 -5.49
CA SER A 217 -12.80 -3.11 -4.36
C SER A 217 -11.41 -2.47 -4.41
N PHE A 218 -10.77 -2.42 -5.58
CA PHE A 218 -9.49 -1.75 -5.79
C PHE A 218 -9.60 -0.24 -5.57
N LEU A 219 -10.61 0.41 -6.15
CA LEU A 219 -10.82 1.84 -5.94
C LEU A 219 -10.95 2.18 -4.44
N SER A 220 -11.78 1.41 -3.71
CA SER A 220 -11.99 1.59 -2.27
C SER A 220 -10.71 1.41 -1.46
N GLN A 221 -9.94 0.36 -1.75
CA GLN A 221 -8.64 0.10 -1.11
C GLN A 221 -7.61 1.22 -1.42
N PHE A 222 -7.55 1.70 -2.66
CA PHE A 222 -6.61 2.77 -3.04
C PHE A 222 -6.95 4.12 -2.40
N ILE A 223 -8.24 4.47 -2.32
CA ILE A 223 -8.67 5.66 -1.56
C ILE A 223 -8.33 5.50 -0.08
N ALA A 224 -8.50 4.30 0.49
CA ALA A 224 -8.08 4.03 1.87
C ALA A 224 -6.56 4.21 2.06
N LEU A 225 -5.73 3.69 1.15
CA LEU A 225 -4.27 3.93 1.17
C LEU A 225 -3.93 5.43 1.10
N ALA A 226 -4.62 6.19 0.24
CA ALA A 226 -4.46 7.64 0.13
C ALA A 226 -4.84 8.37 1.41
N LEU A 227 -5.92 7.94 2.06
CA LEU A 227 -6.36 8.44 3.36
C LEU A 227 -5.30 8.17 4.44
N GLY A 228 -4.73 6.96 4.49
CA GLY A 228 -3.64 6.63 5.42
C GLY A 228 -2.42 7.52 5.20
N ILE A 229 -2.06 7.80 3.95
CA ILE A 229 -1.00 8.74 3.59
C ILE A 229 -1.32 10.16 4.07
N GLU A 230 -2.54 10.67 3.83
CA GLU A 230 -2.95 12.00 4.31
C GLU A 230 -2.89 12.08 5.84
N LEU A 231 -3.39 11.08 6.56
CA LEU A 231 -3.37 11.05 8.03
C LEU A 231 -1.95 11.06 8.59
N VAL A 232 -1.01 10.34 7.95
CA VAL A 232 0.37 10.21 8.44
C VAL A 232 1.26 11.39 8.03
N LEU A 233 1.12 11.92 6.81
CA LEU A 233 2.11 12.85 6.23
C LEU A 233 1.67 14.31 6.11
N PHE A 234 0.40 14.56 5.76
CA PHE A 234 -0.04 15.88 5.30
C PHE A 234 -1.13 16.53 6.15
N ARG A 235 -2.04 15.72 6.71
CA ARG A 235 -3.15 16.11 7.59
C ARG A 235 -4.03 17.20 7.00
N ARG A 236 -4.24 17.18 5.68
CA ARG A 236 -5.11 18.12 4.98
C ARG A 236 -6.56 17.66 5.15
N TRP A 237 -7.24 18.22 6.13
CA TRP A 237 -8.56 17.75 6.54
C TRP A 237 -9.60 17.74 5.41
N TRP A 238 -9.54 18.66 4.45
CA TRP A 238 -10.44 18.61 3.30
C TRP A 238 -10.25 17.33 2.45
N ARG A 239 -9.01 16.86 2.26
CA ARG A 239 -8.72 15.59 1.55
C ARG A 239 -9.12 14.39 2.38
N VAL A 240 -8.90 14.46 3.70
CA VAL A 240 -9.33 13.43 4.64
C VAL A 240 -10.84 13.25 4.55
N THR A 241 -11.61 14.35 4.66
CA THR A 241 -13.07 14.32 4.55
C THR A 241 -13.51 13.81 3.18
N LEU A 242 -12.89 14.27 2.10
CA LEU A 242 -13.17 13.78 0.74
C LEU A 242 -12.94 12.27 0.63
N PHE A 243 -11.81 11.75 1.12
CA PHE A 243 -11.50 10.33 1.04
C PHE A 243 -12.39 9.48 1.94
N VAL A 244 -12.75 9.95 3.13
CA VAL A 244 -13.74 9.28 3.99
C VAL A 244 -15.06 9.18 3.25
N ALA A 245 -15.58 10.29 2.73
CA ALA A 245 -16.83 10.31 1.96
C ALA A 245 -16.74 9.39 0.73
N ALA A 246 -15.62 9.41 0.01
CA ALA A 246 -15.42 8.59 -1.18
C ALA A 246 -15.37 7.09 -0.86
N VAL A 247 -14.71 6.67 0.22
CA VAL A 247 -14.71 5.26 0.65
C VAL A 247 -16.14 4.77 0.91
N PHE A 248 -16.96 5.53 1.63
CA PHE A 248 -18.37 5.17 1.85
C PHE A 248 -19.14 5.12 0.53
N ALA A 249 -18.92 6.11 -0.34
CA ALA A 249 -19.56 6.19 -1.65
C ALA A 249 -19.12 5.07 -2.63
N THR A 250 -18.05 4.33 -2.37
CA THR A 250 -17.73 3.12 -3.18
C THR A 250 -18.74 1.98 -2.97
N PHE A 251 -19.46 1.95 -1.85
CA PHE A 251 -20.28 0.80 -1.42
C PHE A 251 -19.51 -0.55 -1.37
N ALA A 252 -18.18 -0.48 -1.29
CA ALA A 252 -17.29 -1.63 -1.13
C ALA A 252 -16.77 -1.72 0.31
N GLY A 253 -16.79 -2.92 0.89
CA GLY A 253 -16.36 -3.15 2.27
C GLY A 253 -14.84 -3.19 2.47
N THR A 254 -14.08 -3.49 1.41
CA THR A 254 -12.64 -3.77 1.49
C THR A 254 -11.81 -2.58 1.97
N GLY A 255 -12.08 -1.37 1.46
CA GLY A 255 -11.42 -0.15 1.92
C GLY A 255 -11.77 0.21 3.37
N LEU A 256 -13.04 0.01 3.78
CA LEU A 256 -13.48 0.22 5.16
C LEU A 256 -12.82 -0.77 6.13
N LEU A 257 -12.74 -2.06 5.74
CA LEU A 257 -12.08 -3.10 6.54
C LEU A 257 -10.59 -2.79 6.71
N LEU A 258 -9.92 -2.39 5.64
CA LEU A 258 -8.52 -1.96 5.70
C LEU A 258 -8.34 -0.80 6.69
N LEU A 259 -9.22 0.21 6.63
CA LEU A 259 -9.17 1.34 7.57
C LEU A 259 -9.45 0.89 9.01
N LEU A 260 -10.45 0.03 9.24
CA LEU A 260 -10.78 -0.48 10.57
C LEU A 260 -9.56 -1.13 11.23
N LEU A 261 -8.80 -1.93 10.48
CA LEU A 261 -7.61 -2.63 10.97
C LEU A 261 -6.38 -1.73 11.12
N THR A 262 -6.29 -0.63 10.35
CA THR A 262 -5.05 0.16 10.26
C THR A 262 -5.13 1.53 10.93
N VAL A 263 -6.30 2.15 10.99
CA VAL A 263 -6.53 3.48 11.59
C VAL A 263 -6.00 3.58 13.03
N PRO A 264 -6.19 2.59 13.93
CA PRO A 264 -5.62 2.66 15.28
C PRO A 264 -4.09 2.86 15.28
N VAL A 265 -3.39 2.20 14.35
CA VAL A 265 -1.93 2.32 14.19
C VAL A 265 -1.54 3.61 13.45
N LEU A 266 -2.33 4.02 12.46
CA LEU A 266 -2.07 5.21 11.65
C LEU A 266 -2.16 6.50 12.48
N ILE A 267 -3.20 6.65 13.31
CA ILE A 267 -3.38 7.84 14.14
C ILE A 267 -2.39 7.83 15.33
N GLY A 268 -2.01 6.66 15.82
CA GLY A 268 -1.09 6.50 16.96
C GLY A 268 -1.76 6.82 18.29
N ARG A 269 -0.98 7.21 19.32
CA ARG A 269 -1.54 7.59 20.62
C ARG A 269 -2.36 8.88 20.49
N VAL A 270 -3.68 8.72 20.41
CA VAL A 270 -4.64 9.82 20.47
C VAL A 270 -4.83 10.19 21.94
N SER A 271 -4.91 11.48 22.25
CA SER A 271 -5.34 11.89 23.59
C SER A 271 -6.75 11.37 23.86
N ILE A 272 -7.05 11.01 25.11
CA ILE A 272 -8.37 10.49 25.48
C ILE A 272 -9.51 11.42 25.01
N ARG A 273 -9.28 12.74 25.04
CA ARG A 273 -10.21 13.75 24.53
C ARG A 273 -10.49 13.58 23.04
N ASN A 274 -9.46 13.47 22.21
CA ASN A 274 -9.64 13.31 20.77
C ASN A 274 -10.21 11.92 20.43
N MET A 275 -9.92 10.91 21.24
CA MET A 275 -10.54 9.61 21.13
C MET A 275 -12.04 9.69 21.43
N MET A 276 -12.44 10.36 22.51
CA MET A 276 -13.86 10.60 22.84
C MET A 276 -14.57 11.38 21.73
N LEU A 277 -13.95 12.43 21.17
CA LEU A 277 -14.51 13.18 20.04
C LEU A 277 -14.64 12.31 18.79
N ALA A 278 -13.65 11.49 18.48
CA ALA A 278 -13.72 10.56 17.36
C ALA A 278 -14.84 9.54 17.57
N THR A 279 -14.94 8.94 18.77
CA THR A 279 -16.01 8.00 19.13
C THR A 279 -17.38 8.65 19.02
N ALA A 280 -17.55 9.89 19.51
CA ALA A 280 -18.80 10.63 19.37
C ALA A 280 -19.13 10.91 17.90
N GLY A 281 -18.14 11.29 17.09
CA GLY A 281 -18.30 11.47 15.65
C GLY A 281 -18.71 10.17 14.94
N PHE A 282 -18.04 9.06 15.25
CA PHE A 282 -18.41 7.74 14.73
C PHE A 282 -19.79 7.29 15.20
N ALA A 283 -20.19 7.60 16.43
CA ALA A 283 -21.53 7.31 16.92
C ALA A 283 -22.60 8.10 16.16
N ILE A 284 -22.36 9.39 15.87
CA ILE A 284 -23.25 10.20 15.04
C ILE A 284 -23.34 9.62 13.62
N ILE A 285 -22.20 9.28 13.01
CA ILE A 285 -22.17 8.65 11.68
C ILE A 285 -22.92 7.31 11.71
N GLY A 286 -22.71 6.49 12.75
CA GLY A 286 -23.40 5.22 12.94
C GLY A 286 -24.92 5.39 13.10
N LEU A 287 -25.35 6.44 13.82
CA LEU A 287 -26.76 6.76 14.01
C LEU A 287 -27.40 7.26 12.71
N LEU A 288 -26.70 8.09 11.93
CA LEU A 288 -27.12 8.49 10.59
C LEU A 288 -27.18 7.29 9.63
N ALA A 289 -26.19 6.41 9.67
CA ALA A 289 -26.18 5.19 8.87
C ALA A 289 -27.35 4.27 9.25
N TRP A 290 -27.67 4.15 10.54
CA TRP A 290 -28.85 3.41 11.00
C TRP A 290 -30.14 4.05 10.48
N TRP A 291 -30.30 5.37 10.64
CA TRP A 291 -31.49 6.09 10.17
C TRP A 291 -31.71 6.01 8.65
N LEU A 292 -30.63 5.96 7.87
CA LEU A 292 -30.66 5.82 6.41
C LEU A 292 -30.86 4.36 5.93
N GLY A 293 -31.07 3.40 6.84
CA GLY A 293 -31.18 1.97 6.49
C GLY A 293 -29.87 1.33 6.02
N TRP A 294 -28.74 2.04 6.18
CA TRP A 294 -27.41 1.55 5.81
C TRP A 294 -26.99 0.37 6.67
N VAL A 295 -27.42 0.36 7.95
CA VAL A 295 -27.14 -0.76 8.87
C VAL A 295 -27.80 -2.04 8.38
N ASP A 296 -29.01 -1.98 7.84
CA ASP A 296 -29.70 -3.16 7.28
C ASP A 296 -29.02 -3.65 5.99
N LEU A 297 -28.53 -2.71 5.17
CA LEU A 297 -27.74 -3.03 3.97
C LEU A 297 -26.41 -3.72 4.31
N VAL A 298 -25.80 -3.35 5.44
CA VAL A 298 -24.52 -3.91 5.93
C VAL A 298 -24.74 -5.17 6.76
N SER A 299 -25.86 -5.31 7.49
CA SER A 299 -26.16 -6.50 8.30
C SER A 299 -26.26 -7.75 7.43
N HIS A 300 -26.87 -7.64 6.25
CA HIS A 300 -26.86 -8.71 5.24
C HIS A 300 -25.46 -9.14 4.77
N ARG A 301 -24.43 -8.30 4.91
CA ARG A 301 -23.04 -8.67 4.62
C ARG A 301 -22.37 -9.44 5.75
N PHE A 302 -22.84 -9.34 6.99
CA PHE A 302 -22.35 -10.22 8.05
C PHE A 302 -22.82 -11.67 7.81
N ASP A 303 -24.02 -11.85 7.27
CA ASP A 303 -24.52 -13.17 6.88
C ASP A 303 -23.72 -13.78 5.71
N GLU A 304 -23.09 -12.95 4.86
CA GLU A 304 -22.22 -13.42 3.77
C GLU A 304 -20.98 -14.18 4.28
N PHE A 305 -20.54 -13.99 5.54
CA PHE A 305 -19.41 -14.77 6.08
C PHE A 305 -19.78 -16.24 6.33
N ASN A 306 -21.05 -16.48 6.69
CA ASN A 306 -21.57 -17.81 7.02
C ASN A 306 -22.15 -18.56 5.81
N ARG A 307 -22.40 -17.85 4.70
CA ARG A 307 -22.92 -18.45 3.48
C ARG A 307 -21.78 -18.87 2.55
N THR A 308 -21.56 -20.17 2.42
CA THR A 308 -20.59 -20.74 1.47
C THR A 308 -20.84 -20.21 0.05
N GLY A 309 -19.78 -19.75 -0.62
CA GLY A 309 -19.85 -19.17 -1.97
C GLY A 309 -20.23 -17.69 -2.03
N ALA A 310 -20.59 -17.05 -0.91
CA ALA A 310 -20.77 -15.60 -0.86
C ALA A 310 -19.41 -14.86 -0.88
N SER A 311 -19.42 -13.60 -1.34
CA SER A 311 -18.18 -12.85 -1.57
C SER A 311 -17.33 -12.67 -0.31
N ALA A 312 -17.93 -12.44 0.86
CA ALA A 312 -17.17 -12.31 2.11
C ALA A 312 -16.55 -13.66 2.55
N ASN A 313 -17.33 -14.74 2.52
CA ASN A 313 -16.85 -16.09 2.85
C ASN A 313 -15.66 -16.52 1.97
N MET A 314 -15.76 -16.33 0.64
CA MET A 314 -14.72 -16.67 -0.35
C MET A 314 -13.45 -15.81 -0.24
N ARG A 315 -13.51 -14.69 0.48
CA ARG A 315 -12.38 -13.76 0.69
C ARG A 315 -11.71 -13.92 2.05
N PHE A 316 -12.45 -14.31 3.09
CA PHE A 316 -11.93 -14.25 4.47
C PHE A 316 -11.97 -15.58 5.23
N VAL A 317 -12.89 -16.48 4.90
CA VAL A 317 -13.09 -17.74 5.64
C VAL A 317 -12.47 -18.90 4.89
N GLU A 318 -12.81 -19.05 3.61
CA GLU A 318 -12.32 -20.16 2.80
C GLU A 318 -10.79 -20.21 2.63
N PRO A 319 -10.06 -19.09 2.42
CA PRO A 319 -8.60 -19.13 2.37
C PRO A 319 -7.99 -19.71 3.66
N TYR A 320 -8.59 -19.44 4.81
CA TYR A 320 -8.16 -19.99 6.09
C TYR A 320 -8.45 -21.49 6.18
N ASN A 321 -9.68 -21.91 5.84
CA ASN A 321 -10.08 -23.33 5.86
C ASN A 321 -9.16 -24.17 4.96
N ARG A 322 -8.88 -23.69 3.74
CA ARG A 322 -7.99 -24.35 2.78
C ARG A 322 -6.55 -24.43 3.28
N LEU A 323 -6.06 -23.37 3.94
CA LEU A 323 -4.73 -23.37 4.54
C LEU A 323 -4.61 -24.41 5.68
N VAL A 324 -5.60 -24.50 6.57
CA VAL A 324 -5.60 -25.46 7.68
C VAL A 324 -5.70 -26.90 7.16
N ALA A 325 -6.57 -27.14 6.18
CA ALA A 325 -6.69 -28.45 5.54
C ALA A 325 -5.36 -28.87 4.89
N PHE A 326 -4.71 -27.97 4.16
CA PHE A 326 -3.42 -28.23 3.54
C PHE A 326 -2.30 -28.48 4.57
N ALA A 327 -2.23 -27.66 5.63
CA ALA A 327 -1.22 -27.80 6.68
C ALA A 327 -1.34 -29.09 7.51
N SER A 328 -2.46 -29.81 7.39
CA SER A 328 -2.67 -31.09 8.05
C SER A 328 -1.97 -32.26 7.33
N ASP A 329 -1.56 -32.08 6.07
CA ASP A 329 -0.78 -33.06 5.33
C ASP A 329 0.73 -32.88 5.62
N PRO A 330 1.47 -33.90 6.10
CA PRO A 330 2.91 -33.80 6.31
C PRO A 330 3.73 -33.41 5.06
N HIS A 331 3.26 -33.73 3.86
CA HIS A 331 3.93 -33.36 2.61
C HIS A 331 3.83 -31.86 2.30
N SER A 332 2.87 -31.15 2.91
CA SER A 332 2.68 -29.70 2.75
C SER A 332 3.87 -28.87 3.20
N LEU A 333 4.75 -29.42 4.04
CA LEU A 333 5.90 -28.72 4.58
C LEU A 333 6.85 -28.23 3.48
N TYR A 334 7.09 -29.08 2.47
CA TYR A 334 8.06 -28.86 1.40
C TYR A 334 7.46 -29.01 -0.01
N SER A 335 6.29 -29.62 -0.16
CA SER A 335 5.62 -29.76 -1.45
C SER A 335 4.33 -28.95 -1.48
N GLY A 336 4.15 -28.18 -2.55
CA GLY A 336 2.89 -27.51 -2.88
C GLY A 336 2.14 -28.24 -3.99
N ILE A 337 0.93 -27.79 -4.29
CA ILE A 337 0.14 -28.31 -5.43
C ILE A 337 0.72 -27.92 -6.79
N GLY A 338 1.71 -27.01 -6.82
CA GLY A 338 2.40 -26.55 -8.01
C GLY A 338 2.00 -25.13 -8.44
N ALA A 339 2.95 -24.41 -9.04
CA ALA A 339 2.78 -23.03 -9.47
C ALA A 339 1.61 -22.89 -10.46
N GLY A 340 0.64 -22.03 -10.13
CA GLY A 340 -0.51 -21.74 -10.99
C GLY A 340 -1.56 -22.84 -11.08
N GLN A 341 -1.48 -23.87 -10.23
CA GLN A 341 -2.44 -24.99 -10.20
C GLN A 341 -3.66 -24.74 -9.30
N ILE A 342 -3.64 -23.67 -8.50
CA ILE A 342 -4.77 -23.38 -7.61
C ILE A 342 -6.04 -23.05 -8.41
N GLU A 343 -7.19 -23.42 -7.86
CA GLU A 343 -8.51 -23.17 -8.45
C GLU A 343 -8.64 -21.68 -8.84
N LYS A 344 -8.87 -21.45 -10.15
CA LYS A 344 -9.13 -20.12 -10.73
C LYS A 344 -10.63 -19.81 -10.82
N ALA A 345 -11.46 -20.84 -10.78
CA ALA A 345 -12.91 -20.72 -10.81
C ALA A 345 -13.44 -20.53 -9.38
N LEU A 346 -14.56 -19.80 -9.24
CA LEU A 346 -15.31 -19.51 -8.00
C LEU A 346 -14.99 -18.20 -7.27
N ASN A 347 -14.85 -17.04 -7.92
CA ASN A 347 -14.76 -15.71 -7.23
C ASN A 347 -13.81 -15.66 -6.01
N PHE A 348 -12.82 -16.57 -5.96
CA PHE A 348 -12.07 -16.89 -4.77
C PHE A 348 -10.90 -15.93 -4.70
N GLN A 349 -10.76 -15.24 -3.57
CA GLN A 349 -9.63 -14.36 -3.38
C GLN A 349 -8.60 -15.03 -2.48
N TRP A 350 -7.56 -15.56 -3.11
CA TRP A 350 -6.48 -16.20 -2.39
C TRP A 350 -5.58 -15.15 -1.74
N TRP A 351 -5.55 -15.13 -0.40
CA TRP A 351 -4.56 -14.36 0.35
C TRP A 351 -3.15 -14.71 -0.12
N PRO A 352 -2.23 -13.74 -0.25
CA PRO A 352 -0.91 -14.03 -0.79
C PRO A 352 -0.15 -15.09 0.00
N ILE A 353 -0.23 -15.06 1.33
CA ILE A 353 0.41 -16.07 2.18
C ILE A 353 -0.18 -17.46 1.94
N THR A 354 -1.51 -17.56 1.92
CA THR A 354 -2.23 -18.82 1.68
C THR A 354 -1.87 -19.37 0.29
N LYS A 355 -1.90 -18.52 -0.75
CA LYS A 355 -1.54 -18.93 -2.11
C LYS A 355 -0.08 -19.39 -2.21
N ALA A 356 0.85 -18.65 -1.59
CA ALA A 356 2.26 -19.01 -1.61
C ALA A 356 2.50 -20.36 -0.91
N ILE A 357 1.82 -20.62 0.22
CA ILE A 357 1.92 -21.89 0.93
C ILE A 357 1.30 -23.04 0.12
N LEU A 358 0.10 -22.86 -0.43
CA LEU A 358 -0.58 -23.92 -1.19
C LEU A 358 0.18 -24.27 -2.48
N GLU A 359 0.61 -23.27 -3.26
CA GLU A 359 1.26 -23.52 -4.55
C GLU A 359 2.71 -24.01 -4.42
N TYR A 360 3.45 -23.56 -3.39
CA TYR A 360 4.88 -23.83 -3.27
C TYR A 360 5.30 -24.66 -2.05
N GLY A 361 4.42 -24.82 -1.05
CA GLY A 361 4.68 -25.47 0.23
C GLY A 361 4.88 -24.47 1.39
N ILE A 362 4.78 -24.96 2.63
CA ILE A 362 4.87 -24.12 3.84
C ILE A 362 6.22 -23.39 3.93
N ILE A 363 7.34 -24.10 3.76
CA ILE A 363 8.67 -23.48 3.89
C ILE A 363 8.89 -22.38 2.83
N PRO A 364 8.67 -22.62 1.52
CA PRO A 364 8.75 -21.58 0.50
C PRO A 364 7.81 -20.41 0.75
N GLY A 365 6.57 -20.68 1.15
CA GLY A 365 5.58 -19.65 1.46
C GLY A 365 5.99 -18.76 2.63
N LEU A 366 6.56 -19.34 3.70
CA LEU A 366 7.09 -18.58 4.83
C LEU A 366 8.33 -17.77 4.45
N LEU A 367 9.24 -18.32 3.62
CA LEU A 367 10.40 -17.58 3.12
C LEU A 367 9.99 -16.37 2.27
N PHE A 368 9.01 -16.55 1.40
CA PHE A 368 8.42 -15.46 0.64
C PHE A 368 7.83 -14.39 1.55
N PHE A 369 7.05 -14.78 2.55
CA PHE A 369 6.41 -13.82 3.44
C PHE A 369 7.44 -13.12 4.34
N ALA A 370 8.49 -13.82 4.77
CA ALA A 370 9.63 -13.25 5.46
C ALA A 370 10.37 -12.23 4.59
N PHE A 371 10.65 -12.55 3.32
CA PHE A 371 11.19 -11.61 2.33
C PHE A 371 10.29 -10.37 2.20
N PHE A 372 8.99 -10.59 1.97
CA PHE A 372 8.03 -9.51 1.77
C PHE A 372 7.96 -8.57 2.98
N LEU A 373 7.74 -9.10 4.19
CA LEU A 373 7.70 -8.29 5.40
C LEU A 373 9.05 -7.61 5.67
N TYR A 374 10.16 -8.32 5.47
CA TYR A 374 11.49 -7.73 5.64
C TYR A 374 11.68 -6.53 4.70
N THR A 375 11.33 -6.64 3.42
CA THR A 375 11.45 -5.51 2.47
C THR A 375 10.59 -4.32 2.87
N LEU A 376 9.40 -4.58 3.42
CA LEU A 376 8.42 -3.56 3.75
C LEU A 376 8.79 -2.78 5.01
N PHE A 377 9.34 -3.47 6.01
CA PHE A 377 9.67 -2.89 7.32
C PHE A 377 11.15 -2.48 7.45
N ASN A 378 12.08 -3.15 6.77
CA ASN A 378 13.49 -2.78 6.80
C ASN A 378 13.69 -1.40 6.14
N ARG A 379 14.13 -0.43 6.95
CA ARG A 379 14.35 0.98 6.57
C ARG A 379 13.10 1.66 5.98
N ALA A 380 11.91 1.25 6.41
CA ALA A 380 10.65 1.82 5.96
C ALA A 380 10.65 3.37 6.11
N PRO A 381 10.30 4.14 5.05
CA PRO A 381 10.14 5.59 5.11
C PRO A 381 9.21 6.03 6.24
N ARG A 382 8.10 5.29 6.43
CA ARG A 382 7.13 5.50 7.50
C ARG A 382 6.59 4.15 7.93
N LEU A 383 6.92 3.71 9.15
CA LEU A 383 6.51 2.41 9.69
C LEU A 383 4.99 2.20 9.67
N ARG A 384 4.21 3.26 9.91
CA ARG A 384 2.74 3.20 9.90
C ARG A 384 2.16 2.91 8.50
N ILE A 385 2.78 3.47 7.45
CA ILE A 385 2.39 3.20 6.06
C ILE A 385 2.81 1.77 5.67
N ALA A 386 4.01 1.34 6.08
CA ALA A 386 4.46 -0.04 5.90
C ALA A 386 3.50 -1.04 6.57
N TYR A 387 3.04 -0.77 7.80
CA TYR A 387 2.03 -1.59 8.47
C TYR A 387 0.72 -1.66 7.69
N MET A 388 0.22 -0.51 7.22
CA MET A 388 -1.00 -0.49 6.40
C MET A 388 -0.87 -1.32 5.13
N LEU A 389 0.26 -1.22 4.44
CA LEU A 389 0.56 -2.02 3.25
C LEU A 389 0.69 -3.51 3.57
N ALA A 390 1.22 -3.87 4.74
CA ALA A 390 1.31 -5.26 5.18
C ALA A 390 -0.08 -5.86 5.37
N VAL A 391 -0.96 -5.15 6.08
CA VAL A 391 -2.36 -5.57 6.30
C VAL A 391 -3.10 -5.65 4.97
N TRP A 392 -3.00 -4.61 4.14
CA TRP A 392 -3.64 -4.59 2.83
C TRP A 392 -3.19 -5.75 1.95
N PHE A 393 -1.88 -5.95 1.78
CA PHE A 393 -1.39 -7.03 0.94
C PHE A 393 -1.81 -8.41 1.47
N THR A 394 -1.73 -8.63 2.79
CA THR A 394 -1.98 -9.95 3.40
C THR A 394 -3.44 -10.39 3.28
N PHE A 395 -4.39 -9.51 3.56
CA PHE A 395 -5.81 -9.89 3.66
C PHE A 395 -6.65 -9.49 2.45
N GLU A 396 -6.23 -8.45 1.75
CA GLU A 396 -6.99 -7.81 0.66
C GLU A 396 -6.26 -7.89 -0.68
N GLY A 397 -5.02 -8.40 -0.68
CA GLY A 397 -4.21 -8.58 -1.87
C GLY A 397 -4.31 -9.95 -2.49
N ALA A 398 -3.59 -10.12 -3.59
CA ALA A 398 -3.41 -11.39 -4.28
C ALA A 398 -1.95 -11.51 -4.73
N LEU A 399 -1.38 -12.72 -4.62
CA LEU A 399 0.05 -12.98 -4.82
C LEU A 399 0.54 -12.56 -6.22
N LEU A 400 -0.20 -12.95 -7.26
CA LEU A 400 0.20 -12.77 -8.66
C LEU A 400 -0.59 -11.66 -9.37
N THR A 401 -1.44 -10.93 -8.65
CA THR A 401 -2.11 -9.75 -9.20
C THR A 401 -1.13 -8.58 -9.17
N ALA A 402 -0.57 -8.26 -10.33
CA ALA A 402 0.59 -7.37 -10.46
C ALA A 402 0.47 -6.03 -9.71
N VAL A 403 -0.73 -5.46 -9.70
CA VAL A 403 -1.05 -4.20 -9.00
C VAL A 403 -0.64 -4.26 -7.52
N ASN A 404 -0.88 -5.36 -6.83
CA ASN A 404 -0.71 -5.47 -5.38
C ASN A 404 0.75 -5.30 -4.92
N PRO A 405 1.70 -6.15 -5.34
CA PRO A 405 3.09 -5.98 -4.94
C PRO A 405 3.74 -4.72 -5.52
N ILE A 406 3.32 -4.28 -6.72
CA ILE A 406 3.84 -3.04 -7.34
C ILE A 406 3.43 -1.80 -6.52
N VAL A 407 2.22 -1.76 -5.95
CA VAL A 407 1.81 -0.68 -5.04
C VAL A 407 2.58 -0.73 -3.72
N CYS A 408 2.87 -1.91 -3.17
CA CYS A 408 3.72 -2.04 -2.00
C CYS A 408 5.14 -1.48 -2.27
N MET A 409 5.67 -1.72 -3.46
CA MET A 409 6.91 -1.11 -3.92
C MET A 409 6.79 0.42 -4.02
N LEU A 410 5.79 0.89 -4.76
CA LEU A 410 5.51 2.30 -5.01
C LEU A 410 5.41 3.12 -3.71
N LEU A 411 4.70 2.61 -2.71
CA LEU A 411 4.37 3.35 -1.49
C LEU A 411 5.36 3.15 -0.35
N SER A 412 6.27 2.18 -0.45
CA SER A 412 7.24 1.90 0.63
C SER A 412 8.61 1.46 0.12
N THR A 413 8.73 0.27 -0.49
CA THR A 413 10.04 -0.42 -0.56
C THR A 413 11.05 0.25 -1.49
N MET A 414 10.59 1.04 -2.46
CA MET A 414 11.45 1.72 -3.44
C MET A 414 12.25 2.91 -2.87
N PHE A 415 12.00 3.33 -1.63
CA PHE A 415 12.63 4.52 -1.04
C PHE A 415 13.60 4.17 0.09
N ALA A 416 14.80 4.75 0.03
CA ALA A 416 15.75 4.80 1.14
C ALA A 416 16.00 6.26 1.53
N ILE A 417 15.40 6.73 2.62
CA ILE A 417 15.51 8.14 3.03
C ILE A 417 16.92 8.45 3.58
N GLU A 418 17.58 9.44 2.99
CA GLU A 418 18.90 9.93 3.42
C GLU A 418 18.84 10.50 4.85
N GLY A 419 19.84 10.19 5.69
CA GLY A 419 19.98 10.72 7.04
C GLY A 419 19.24 9.97 8.15
N ARG A 420 18.48 8.91 7.86
CA ARG A 420 17.90 8.02 8.89
C ARG A 420 18.76 6.82 9.28
N SER A 421 19.74 6.46 8.45
CA SER A 421 20.72 5.43 8.79
C SER A 421 21.80 6.02 9.70
N GLY A 422 21.58 5.99 11.03
CA GLY A 422 22.61 6.42 11.98
C GLY A 422 22.22 6.52 13.46
N ALA A 423 20.95 6.41 13.85
CA ALA A 423 20.55 6.61 15.25
C ALA A 423 20.59 5.34 16.13
N SER A 424 21.08 4.19 15.64
CA SER A 424 21.04 2.92 16.42
C SER A 424 22.38 2.15 16.49
N LYS A 425 23.52 2.82 16.34
CA LYS A 425 24.80 2.27 16.83
C LYS A 425 25.43 3.30 17.75
N GLY A 426 25.38 3.00 19.05
CA GLY A 426 25.79 3.88 20.12
C GLY A 426 27.19 4.44 19.91
N SER A 427 27.28 5.75 19.75
CA SER A 427 28.45 6.49 20.18
C SER A 427 28.51 6.40 21.71
N GLY A 428 29.20 5.37 22.21
CA GLY A 428 29.78 5.40 23.55
C GLY A 428 30.82 6.50 23.61
N GLY A 429 30.36 7.74 23.76
CA GLY A 429 31.21 8.85 24.20
C GLY A 429 31.39 8.73 25.71
N PRO A 430 32.62 8.87 26.24
CA PRO A 430 32.86 8.75 27.67
C PRO A 430 32.10 9.85 28.40
N GLY A 431 31.23 9.44 29.33
CA GLY A 431 30.53 10.37 30.20
C GLY A 431 31.52 11.20 31.02
N PRO A 432 31.23 12.49 31.26
CA PRO A 432 32.12 13.34 32.05
C PRO A 432 32.21 12.79 33.47
N THR A 433 33.42 12.41 33.86
CA THR A 433 33.81 12.06 35.22
C THR A 433 33.49 13.23 36.14
N ARG A 434 32.38 13.11 36.88
CA ARG A 434 32.11 13.95 38.05
C ARG A 434 33.16 13.63 39.12
N ARG A 435 34.21 14.45 39.18
CA ARG A 435 35.05 14.58 40.37
C ARG A 435 34.17 15.16 41.49
N TYR A 436 33.88 14.36 42.50
CA TYR A 436 33.53 14.90 43.82
C TYR A 436 34.79 15.57 44.39
N ARG A 437 34.66 16.85 44.73
CA ARG A 437 35.53 17.54 45.67
C ARG A 437 34.64 17.96 46.83
N THR A 438 35.12 17.64 48.03
CA THR A 438 34.70 18.06 49.38
C THR A 438 33.29 17.72 49.81
#